data_AF-A0A836XGJ7-F1
#
_entry.id   AF-A0A836XGJ7-F1
#
_cell.length_a   1.000
_cell.length_b   1.000
_cell.length_c   1.000
_cell.angle_alpha   90.00
_cell.angle_beta   90.00
_cell.angle_gamma   90.00
#
_symmetry.space_group_name_H-M   'P 1'
#
loop_
_entity.id
_entity.type
_entity.pdbx_description
1 polymer ?
#
loop_
_entity_poly.entity_id
_entity_poly.type
_entity_poly.pdbx_seq_one_letter_code
_entity_poly.pdbx_strand_id
1 'polypeptide(L)'
;MVQSERMASVGVLAAGIVHNLRNPLMTVIGFDEIIQRQYPDLDGLDEIIDAGKRMNNMVEDILAKSRSHKDTGLVDCNLLLRRELDFMEVDSTFKHKVEKTVALAEDTPKP
;
A
#
# COMPACT_ATOMS: atom_id res chain seq x y z
N MET A 1 28.06 -1.21 3.57
CA MET A 1 27.50 0.10 3.96
C MET A 1 27.16 0.97 2.76
N VAL A 2 28.12 1.41 1.92
CA VAL A 2 27.88 2.33 0.78
C VAL A 2 26.79 1.86 -0.21
N GLN A 3 26.73 0.58 -0.56
CA GLN A 3 25.72 0.04 -1.48
C GLN A 3 24.31 0.00 -0.86
N SER A 4 24.24 -0.24 0.44
CA SER A 4 22.99 -0.27 1.21
C SER A 4 22.40 1.14 1.37
N GLU A 5 23.25 2.14 1.67
CA GLU A 5 22.86 3.55 1.74
C GLU A 5 22.40 4.09 0.38
N ARG A 6 23.05 3.68 -0.71
CA ARG A 6 22.64 4.03 -2.07
C ARG A 6 21.28 3.44 -2.43
N MET A 7 21.00 2.18 -2.06
CA MET A 7 19.69 1.57 -2.27
C MET A 7 18.61 2.17 -1.38
N ALA A 8 18.89 2.47 -0.11
CA ALA A 8 17.96 3.17 0.78
C ALA A 8 17.59 4.56 0.23
N SER A 9 18.58 5.28 -0.32
CA SER A 9 18.35 6.59 -0.96
C SER A 9 17.46 6.46 -2.22
N VAL A 10 17.65 5.42 -3.03
CA VAL A 10 16.76 5.11 -4.17
C VAL A 10 15.35 4.74 -3.70
N GLY A 11 15.23 4.05 -2.56
CA GLY A 11 13.98 3.78 -1.83
C GLY A 11 13.18 5.04 -1.52
N VAL A 12 13.81 5.98 -0.84
CA VAL A 12 13.20 7.26 -0.43
C VAL A 12 12.80 8.10 -1.64
N LEU A 13 13.68 8.21 -2.65
CA LEU A 13 13.37 8.96 -3.87
C LEU A 13 12.23 8.33 -4.67
N ALA A 14 12.21 6.99 -4.80
CA ALA A 14 11.12 6.28 -5.45
C ALA A 14 9.80 6.52 -4.73
N ALA A 15 9.77 6.49 -3.40
CA ALA A 15 8.56 6.77 -2.63
C ALA A 15 8.01 8.19 -2.88
N GLY A 16 8.88 9.20 -2.95
CA GLY A 16 8.48 10.56 -3.28
C GLY A 16 7.91 10.70 -4.70
N ILE A 17 8.54 10.06 -5.69
CA ILE A 17 8.05 10.03 -7.07
C ILE A 17 6.69 9.34 -7.15
N VAL A 18 6.53 8.20 -6.47
CA VAL A 18 5.27 7.45 -6.44
C VAL A 18 4.14 8.27 -5.84
N HIS A 19 4.36 8.91 -4.71
CA HIS A 19 3.35 9.77 -4.10
C HIS A 19 2.91 10.89 -5.07
N ASN A 20 3.85 11.52 -5.75
CA ASN A 20 3.57 12.60 -6.70
C ASN A 20 2.90 12.12 -7.99
N LEU A 21 3.07 10.86 -8.39
CA LEU A 21 2.37 10.26 -9.54
C LEU A 21 0.97 9.77 -9.16
N ARG A 22 0.79 9.23 -7.95
CA ARG A 22 -0.50 8.72 -7.48
C ARG A 22 -1.54 9.84 -7.43
N ASN A 23 -1.15 11.03 -6.99
CA ASN A 23 -2.06 12.18 -6.83
C ASN A 23 -2.73 12.60 -8.16
N PRO A 24 -2.01 12.93 -9.24
CA PRO A 24 -2.64 13.27 -10.52
C PRO A 24 -3.39 12.08 -11.13
N LEU A 25 -2.93 10.83 -10.94
CA LEU A 25 -3.66 9.64 -11.40
C LEU A 25 -5.03 9.50 -10.73
N MET A 26 -5.08 9.65 -9.40
CA MET A 26 -6.33 9.65 -8.64
C MET A 26 -7.27 10.77 -9.09
N THR A 27 -6.73 11.95 -9.38
CA THR A 27 -7.51 13.07 -9.92
C THR A 27 -8.12 12.73 -11.28
N VAL A 28 -7.34 12.15 -12.20
CA VAL A 28 -7.84 11.74 -13.54
C VAL A 28 -8.93 10.69 -13.42
N ILE A 29 -8.70 9.63 -12.64
CA ILE A 29 -9.70 8.56 -12.40
C ILE A 29 -10.96 9.14 -11.76
N GLY A 30 -10.83 10.02 -10.77
CA GLY A 30 -11.97 10.63 -10.10
C GLY A 30 -12.81 11.51 -11.01
N PHE A 31 -12.19 12.29 -11.90
CA PHE A 31 -12.93 13.04 -12.91
C PHE A 31 -13.62 12.13 -13.93
N ASP A 32 -12.96 11.06 -14.35
CA ASP A 32 -13.55 10.07 -15.25
C ASP A 32 -14.81 9.42 -14.65
N GLU A 33 -14.73 8.99 -13.37
CA GLU A 33 -15.89 8.46 -12.63
C GLU A 33 -17.04 9.48 -12.50
N ILE A 34 -16.73 10.77 -12.37
CA ILE A 34 -17.75 11.84 -12.35
C ILE A 34 -18.41 11.96 -13.72
N ILE A 35 -17.64 11.92 -14.81
CA ILE A 35 -18.16 12.00 -16.18
C ILE A 35 -19.04 10.78 -16.47
N GLN A 36 -18.60 9.58 -16.10
CA GLN A 36 -19.36 8.35 -16.30
C GLN A 36 -20.72 8.37 -15.56
N ARG A 37 -20.77 8.97 -14.36
CA ARG A 37 -22.04 9.16 -13.63
C ARG A 37 -22.98 10.15 -14.30
N GLN A 38 -22.45 11.17 -14.98
CA GLN A 38 -23.26 12.18 -15.67
C GLN A 38 -23.69 11.74 -17.07
N TYR A 39 -22.86 10.93 -17.73
CA TYR A 39 -23.05 10.47 -19.11
C TYR A 39 -22.81 8.95 -19.18
N PRO A 40 -23.77 8.12 -18.73
CA PRO A 40 -23.59 6.67 -18.67
C PRO A 40 -23.45 6.01 -20.04
N ASP A 41 -23.94 6.66 -21.10
CA ASP A 41 -23.88 6.16 -22.49
C ASP A 41 -22.60 6.63 -23.23
N LEU A 42 -21.66 7.27 -22.53
CA LEU A 42 -20.42 7.75 -23.14
C LEU A 42 -19.39 6.62 -23.23
N ASP A 43 -19.11 6.15 -24.44
CA ASP A 43 -18.13 5.10 -24.69
C ASP A 43 -16.69 5.55 -24.40
N GLY A 44 -15.85 4.62 -23.97
CA GLY A 44 -14.39 4.81 -23.83
C GLY A 44 -13.90 5.30 -22.46
N LEU A 45 -14.79 5.69 -21.54
CA LEU A 45 -14.43 6.08 -20.17
C LEU A 45 -13.81 4.91 -19.38
N ASP A 46 -14.34 3.70 -19.55
CA ASP A 46 -13.77 2.50 -18.90
C ASP A 46 -12.31 2.27 -19.30
N GLU A 47 -11.91 2.58 -20.54
CA GLU A 47 -10.51 2.45 -20.97
C GLU A 47 -9.59 3.43 -20.25
N ILE A 48 -10.08 4.65 -19.94
CA ILE A 48 -9.34 5.68 -19.20
C ILE A 48 -9.16 5.24 -17.75
N ILE A 49 -10.24 4.76 -17.10
CA ILE A 49 -10.17 4.20 -15.75
C ILE A 49 -9.18 3.04 -15.68
N ASP A 50 -9.25 2.11 -16.63
CA ASP A 50 -8.37 0.95 -16.66
C ASP A 50 -6.92 1.33 -16.93
N ALA A 51 -6.66 2.32 -17.80
CA ALA A 51 -5.33 2.88 -17.99
C ALA A 51 -4.80 3.53 -16.70
N GLY A 52 -5.64 4.30 -15.99
CA GLY A 52 -5.34 4.89 -14.69
C GLY A 52 -4.93 3.84 -13.65
N LYS A 53 -5.73 2.78 -13.52
CA LYS A 53 -5.46 1.65 -12.61
C LYS A 53 -4.16 0.94 -12.97
N ARG A 54 -3.91 0.66 -14.25
CA ARG A 54 -2.65 0.06 -14.72
C ARG A 54 -1.44 0.92 -14.36
N MET A 55 -1.52 2.23 -14.57
CA MET A 55 -0.44 3.15 -14.18
C MET A 55 -0.19 3.13 -12.67
N ASN A 56 -1.24 3.12 -11.86
CA ASN A 56 -1.12 3.04 -10.41
C ASN A 56 -0.41 1.74 -9.96
N ASN A 57 -0.72 0.61 -10.60
CA ASN A 57 -0.05 -0.67 -10.33
C ASN A 57 1.44 -0.64 -10.72
N MET A 58 1.78 -0.09 -11.89
CA MET A 58 3.20 0.05 -12.30
C MET A 58 3.99 0.91 -11.31
N VAL A 59 3.36 1.95 -10.78
CA VAL A 59 3.96 2.83 -9.77
C VAL A 59 4.20 2.06 -8.45
N GLU A 60 3.25 1.24 -8.00
CA GLU A 60 3.44 0.37 -6.83
C GLU A 60 4.56 -0.67 -7.01
N ASP A 61 4.69 -1.25 -8.21
CA ASP A 61 5.74 -2.21 -8.52
C ASP A 61 7.15 -1.59 -8.41
N ILE A 62 7.30 -0.31 -8.79
CA ILE A 62 8.56 0.43 -8.62
C ILE A 62 8.90 0.54 -7.13
N LEU A 63 7.93 0.90 -6.28
CA LEU A 63 8.10 0.95 -4.83
C LEU A 63 8.51 -0.41 -4.25
N ALA A 64 7.84 -1.47 -4.66
CA ALA A 64 8.13 -2.83 -4.20
C ALA A 64 9.56 -3.26 -4.53
N LYS A 65 10.04 -2.96 -5.74
CA LYS A 65 11.42 -3.25 -6.17
C LYS A 65 12.45 -2.36 -5.50
N SER A 66 12.10 -1.11 -5.19
CA SER A 66 13.00 -0.17 -4.51
C SER A 66 13.30 -0.57 -3.05
N ARG A 67 12.40 -1.34 -2.43
CA ARG A 67 12.56 -1.89 -1.06
C ARG A 67 13.47 -3.13 -0.98
N SER A 68 14.29 -3.42 -2.00
CA SER A 68 15.04 -4.69 -2.13
C SER A 68 16.22 -4.91 -1.14
N HIS A 69 16.34 -4.13 -0.07
CA HIS A 69 17.07 -4.57 1.11
C HIS A 69 16.08 -4.78 2.26
N LYS A 70 15.56 -6.00 2.36
CA LYS A 70 14.97 -6.49 3.61
C LYS A 70 16.15 -6.87 4.49
N ASP A 71 16.42 -6.08 5.53
CA ASP A 71 17.24 -6.57 6.63
C ASP A 71 16.54 -7.81 7.19
N THR A 72 17.11 -8.98 6.92
CA THR A 72 16.63 -10.24 7.47
C THR A 72 17.19 -10.38 8.87
N GLY A 73 16.30 -10.47 9.86
CA GLY A 73 16.66 -10.67 11.26
C GLY A 73 15.61 -11.54 11.93
N LEU A 74 15.93 -12.03 13.12
CA LEU A 74 14.91 -12.64 13.97
C LEU A 74 13.85 -11.58 14.31
N VAL A 75 12.58 -11.98 14.27
CA VAL A 75 11.45 -11.10 14.59
C VAL A 75 10.54 -11.87 15.53
N ASP A 76 10.10 -11.20 16.60
CA ASP A 76 9.06 -11.74 17.48
C ASP A 76 7.71 -11.60 16.75
N CYS A 77 7.23 -12.72 16.19
CA CYS A 77 5.97 -12.76 15.45
C CYS A 77 4.77 -12.36 16.32
N ASN A 78 4.77 -12.71 17.61
CA ASN A 78 3.68 -12.35 18.50
C ASN A 78 3.64 -10.85 18.75
N LEU A 79 4.80 -10.22 18.93
CA LEU A 79 4.89 -8.78 19.08
C LEU A 79 4.44 -8.05 17.80
N LEU A 80 4.86 -8.53 16.63
CA LEU A 80 4.45 -7.97 15.35
C LEU A 80 2.93 -8.06 15.16
N LEU A 81 2.35 -9.25 15.37
CA LEU A 81 0.91 -9.47 15.23
C LEU A 81 0.09 -8.59 16.19
N ARG A 82 0.55 -8.43 17.44
CA ARG A 82 -0.11 -7.55 18.42
C ARG A 82 -0.08 -6.09 17.97
N ARG A 83 1.06 -5.59 17.48
CA ARG A 83 1.17 -4.21 16.98
C ARG A 83 0.25 -3.93 15.80
N GLU A 84 0.16 -4.87 14.86
CA GLU A 84 -0.74 -4.72 13.72
C GLU A 84 -2.20 -4.74 14.15
N LEU A 85 -2.58 -5.63 15.08
CA LEU A 85 -3.93 -5.64 15.66
C LEU A 85 -4.25 -4.30 16.35
N ASP A 86 -3.32 -3.77 17.15
CA ASP A 86 -3.48 -2.47 17.82
C ASP A 86 -3.60 -1.32 16.80
N PHE A 87 -2.83 -1.35 15.71
CA PHE A 87 -2.94 -0.38 14.62
C PHE A 87 -4.32 -0.45 13.93
N MET A 88 -4.82 -1.66 13.69
CA MET A 88 -6.12 -1.87 13.07
C MET A 88 -7.30 -1.40 13.95
N GLU A 89 -7.12 -1.26 15.27
CA GLU A 89 -8.14 -0.67 16.16
C GLU A 89 -8.43 0.81 15.86
N VAL A 90 -7.60 1.49 15.04
CA VAL A 90 -7.90 2.85 14.56
C VAL A 90 -9.06 2.85 13.55
N ASP A 91 -9.27 1.76 12.82
CA ASP A 91 -10.40 1.62 11.90
C ASP A 91 -11.70 1.31 12.65
N SER A 92 -12.73 2.14 12.46
CA SER A 92 -14.00 2.04 13.18
C SER A 92 -14.77 0.74 12.87
N THR A 93 -14.63 0.21 11.66
CA THR A 93 -15.26 -1.05 11.27
C THR A 93 -14.58 -2.21 11.96
N PHE A 94 -13.26 -2.29 11.89
CA PHE A 94 -12.48 -3.30 12.59
C PHE A 94 -12.72 -3.23 14.10
N LYS A 95 -12.73 -2.02 14.67
CA LYS A 95 -12.98 -1.80 16.10
C LYS A 95 -14.32 -2.30 16.59
N HIS A 96 -15.40 -1.96 15.89
CA HIS A 96 -16.77 -2.10 16.42
C HIS A 96 -17.63 -3.16 15.73
N LYS A 97 -17.27 -3.59 14.53
CA LYS A 97 -18.10 -4.46 13.69
C LYS A 97 -17.46 -5.81 13.39
N VAL A 98 -16.28 -6.07 13.94
CA VAL A 98 -15.55 -7.33 13.78
C VAL A 98 -15.29 -7.94 15.16
N GLU A 99 -15.71 -9.18 15.34
CA GLU A 99 -15.36 -9.99 16.51
C GLU A 99 -13.95 -10.58 16.32
N LYS A 100 -13.08 -10.43 17.32
CA LYS A 100 -11.67 -10.82 17.23
C LYS A 100 -11.38 -11.93 18.22
N THR A 101 -10.85 -13.04 17.71
CA THR A 101 -10.29 -14.12 18.54
C THR A 101 -8.80 -14.21 18.27
N VAL A 102 -7.98 -13.97 19.28
CA VAL A 102 -6.52 -13.97 19.16
C VAL A 102 -5.95 -15.09 20.01
N ALA A 103 -5.44 -16.14 19.35
CA ALA A 103 -4.76 -17.26 19.99
C ALA A 103 -3.31 -17.30 19.49
N LEU A 104 -2.38 -16.85 20.31
CA LEU A 104 -0.95 -16.82 20.01
C LEU A 104 -0.22 -17.85 20.86
N ALA A 105 0.76 -18.56 20.27
CA ALA A 105 1.57 -19.52 21.00
C ALA A 105 2.47 -18.79 22.02
N GLU A 106 2.60 -19.32 23.24
CA GLU A 106 3.39 -18.68 24.29
C GLU A 106 4.91 -18.79 24.05
N ASP A 107 5.34 -19.86 23.35
CA ASP A 107 6.75 -20.17 23.10
C ASP A 107 7.12 -19.97 21.63
N THR A 108 7.16 -18.71 21.20
CA THR A 108 7.67 -18.33 19.88
C THR A 108 9.13 -17.88 19.99
N PRO A 109 9.98 -18.19 18.99
CA PRO A 109 11.34 -17.64 18.93
C PRO A 109 11.32 -16.12 19.05
N LYS A 110 12.09 -15.59 19.99
CA LYS A 110 12.32 -14.16 20.16
C LYS A 110 13.67 -13.79 19.56
N PRO A 111 13.84 -12.57 19.03
CA PRO A 111 15.13 -12.09 18.58
C PRO A 111 16.18 -12.00 19.69
#